data_AF-A0A840XLW8-F1
#
_entry.id   AF-A0A840XLW8-F1
#
_cell.length_a   1.000
_cell.length_b   1.000
_cell.length_c   1.000
_cell.angle_alpha   90.00
_cell.angle_beta   90.00
_cell.angle_gamma   90.00
#
_symmetry.space_group_name_H-M   'P 1'
#
loop_
_entity.id
_entity.type
_entity.pdbx_description
1 polymer ?
#
loop_
_entity_poly.entity_id
_entity_poly.type
_entity_poly.pdbx_seq_one_letter_code
_entity_poly.pdbx_strand_id
1 'polypeptide(L)'
;MATYAPRFDLRLGRPAIVAAVVLVAAIGAVLAPVALLIGPNTAQSAFITIMLLLSPLRAAQQSSRFAAAGLAVAVALIGFLLGPIGPVAIFPALIAASLAQAFFRLGEFATMTRAPVNLLAFAALATTGAELWQVVLGTLIGAAFTLGLARLLPPSDLPPTTGTVRERLVDGLVLAVGAVTIVGLGELLDFPFTGWALLSFAMIVSVGGDRRTARSVDRVAGTIVGALIATAVSFAPAPWPLIVAALCGLLSVAYLRQGSYAVFVTFLTPAVLLTSSNEFDALQLGVGRVEAVLAAAVIAIVLTTAAGAVRRRRDARTPSP
;
A
#
# COMPACT_ATOMS: atom_id res chain seq x y z
N MET A 1 -13.25 -2.63 27.59
CA MET A 1 -12.34 -2.58 26.42
C MET A 1 -11.25 -3.61 26.65
N ALA A 2 -11.23 -4.70 25.87
CA ALA A 2 -10.11 -5.63 25.93
C ALA A 2 -8.83 -4.90 25.48
N THR A 3 -7.78 -4.95 26.29
CA THR A 3 -6.45 -4.43 25.94
C THR A 3 -5.97 -5.15 24.69
N TYR A 4 -5.89 -4.42 23.57
CA TYR A 4 -5.33 -4.94 22.34
C TYR A 4 -3.82 -5.18 22.56
N ALA A 5 -3.41 -6.45 22.62
CA ALA A 5 -2.00 -6.83 22.59
C ALA A 5 -1.61 -7.16 21.14
N PRO A 6 -0.60 -6.51 20.56
CA PRO A 6 -0.11 -6.88 19.24
C PRO A 6 0.34 -8.34 19.27
N ARG A 7 -0.29 -9.18 18.44
CA ARG A 7 0.04 -10.61 18.36
C ARG A 7 1.25 -10.78 17.46
N PHE A 8 2.45 -10.74 18.05
CA PHE A 8 3.69 -11.17 17.41
C PHE A 8 3.76 -12.70 17.38
N ASP A 9 2.98 -13.31 16.49
CA ASP A 9 3.13 -14.74 16.20
C ASP A 9 4.16 -14.93 15.08
N LEU A 10 5.31 -15.49 15.44
CA LEU A 10 6.43 -15.79 14.53
C LEU A 10 6.34 -17.20 13.94
N ARG A 11 5.29 -17.98 14.25
CA ARG A 11 5.13 -19.33 13.71
C ARG A 11 4.69 -19.24 12.26
N LEU A 12 5.57 -19.58 11.33
CA LEU A 12 5.24 -19.67 9.90
C LEU A 12 4.83 -21.08 9.51
N GLY A 13 3.65 -21.21 8.92
CA GLY A 13 3.26 -22.44 8.25
C GLY A 13 4.09 -22.67 6.98
N ARG A 14 4.54 -23.91 6.75
CA ARG A 14 5.14 -24.35 5.48
C ARG A 14 4.37 -23.87 4.23
N PRO A 15 3.02 -23.95 4.14
CA PRO A 15 2.29 -23.46 2.96
C PRO A 15 2.44 -21.94 2.73
N ALA A 16 2.57 -21.14 3.80
CA ALA A 16 2.76 -19.70 3.65
C ALA A 16 4.14 -19.36 3.08
N ILE A 17 5.18 -20.07 3.53
CA ILE A 17 6.56 -19.92 3.03
C ILE A 17 6.63 -20.31 1.55
N VAL A 18 6.18 -21.53 1.20
CA VAL A 18 6.21 -22.04 -0.18
C VAL A 18 5.48 -21.07 -1.10
N ALA A 19 4.29 -20.61 -0.70
CA ALA A 19 3.51 -19.74 -1.54
C ALA A 19 4.10 -18.31 -1.64
N ALA A 20 4.84 -17.85 -0.63
CA ALA A 20 5.61 -16.61 -0.71
C ALA A 20 6.79 -16.75 -1.67
N VAL A 21 7.54 -17.85 -1.60
CA VAL A 21 8.66 -18.15 -2.50
C VAL A 21 8.17 -18.20 -3.94
N VAL A 22 7.11 -18.96 -4.20
CA VAL A 22 6.51 -19.07 -5.55
C VAL A 22 6.05 -17.71 -6.05
N LEU A 23 5.41 -16.90 -5.21
CA LEU A 23 4.94 -15.57 -5.63
C LEU A 23 6.10 -14.64 -5.97
N VAL A 24 7.13 -14.56 -5.12
CA VAL A 24 8.31 -13.71 -5.34
C VAL A 24 9.05 -14.18 -6.58
N ALA A 25 9.26 -15.49 -6.75
CA ALA A 25 9.89 -16.07 -7.93
C ALA A 25 9.11 -15.79 -9.21
N ALA A 26 7.77 -15.91 -9.19
CA ALA A 26 6.92 -15.61 -10.33
C ALA A 26 6.98 -14.13 -10.73
N ILE A 27 6.96 -13.22 -9.75
CA ILE A 27 7.14 -11.78 -10.00
C ILE A 27 8.52 -11.52 -10.61
N GLY A 28 9.58 -12.10 -10.06
CA GLY A 28 10.94 -11.97 -10.58
C GLY A 28 11.08 -12.51 -12.02
N ALA A 29 10.48 -13.67 -12.30
CA ALA A 29 10.49 -14.30 -13.62
C ALA A 29 9.77 -13.46 -14.69
N VAL A 30 8.83 -12.60 -14.30
CA VAL A 30 8.17 -11.66 -15.23
C VAL A 30 8.93 -10.35 -15.32
N LEU A 31 9.36 -9.77 -14.20
CA LEU A 31 9.99 -8.45 -14.19
C LEU A 31 11.42 -8.46 -14.73
N ALA A 32 12.19 -9.52 -14.52
CA ALA A 32 13.57 -9.58 -15.00
C ALA A 32 13.66 -9.56 -16.54
N PRO A 33 12.90 -10.36 -17.30
CA PRO A 33 12.87 -10.24 -18.76
C PRO A 33 12.37 -8.87 -19.24
N VAL A 34 11.35 -8.29 -18.60
CA VAL A 34 10.84 -6.96 -18.96
C VAL A 34 11.93 -5.90 -18.77
N ALA A 35 12.66 -5.96 -17.65
CA ALA A 35 13.75 -5.03 -17.37
C ALA A 35 14.91 -5.16 -18.37
N LEU A 36 15.27 -6.39 -18.74
CA LEU A 36 16.39 -6.68 -19.63
C LEU A 36 16.07 -6.44 -21.11
N LEU A 37 14.86 -6.76 -21.57
CA LEU A 37 14.48 -6.74 -22.98
C LEU A 37 13.80 -5.43 -23.41
N ILE A 38 13.06 -4.77 -22.51
CA ILE A 38 12.27 -3.57 -22.82
C ILE A 38 12.86 -2.35 -22.11
N GLY A 39 13.16 -2.50 -20.81
CA GLY A 39 13.85 -1.47 -20.04
C GLY A 39 13.33 -1.32 -18.61
N PRO A 40 14.10 -0.62 -17.75
CA PRO A 40 13.82 -0.51 -16.32
C PRO A 40 12.51 0.23 -16.00
N ASN A 41 12.15 1.27 -16.75
CA ASN A 41 10.93 2.05 -16.53
C ASN A 41 9.66 1.20 -16.75
N THR A 42 9.65 0.37 -17.80
CA THR A 42 8.55 -0.57 -18.08
C THR A 42 8.43 -1.61 -16.95
N ALA A 43 9.56 -2.13 -16.47
CA ALA A 43 9.58 -3.08 -15.36
C ALA A 43 9.10 -2.45 -14.04
N GLN A 44 9.49 -1.20 -13.75
CA GLN A 44 9.04 -0.45 -12.59
C GLN A 44 7.52 -0.18 -12.64
N SER A 45 7.00 0.23 -13.81
CA SER A 45 5.57 0.39 -14.04
C SER A 45 4.80 -0.92 -13.81
N ALA A 46 5.31 -2.04 -14.33
CA ALA A 46 4.74 -3.36 -14.09
C ALA A 46 4.75 -3.73 -12.59
N PHE A 47 5.87 -3.49 -11.90
CA PHE A 47 5.99 -3.74 -10.47
C PHE A 47 4.97 -2.93 -9.64
N ILE A 48 4.86 -1.62 -9.88
CA ILE A 48 3.90 -0.74 -9.19
C ILE A 48 2.47 -1.25 -9.40
N THR A 49 2.15 -1.68 -10.62
CA THR A 49 0.83 -2.23 -10.97
C THR A 49 0.56 -3.56 -10.27
N ILE A 50 1.53 -4.47 -10.24
CA ILE A 50 1.43 -5.74 -9.50
C ILE A 50 1.16 -5.44 -8.03
N MET A 51 1.92 -4.51 -7.42
CA MET A 51 1.75 -4.11 -6.03
C MET A 51 0.37 -3.54 -5.72
N LEU A 52 -0.27 -2.85 -6.67
CA LEU A 52 -1.65 -2.36 -6.54
C LEU A 52 -2.66 -3.51 -6.50
N LEU A 53 -2.45 -4.48 -7.38
CA LEU A 53 -3.40 -5.55 -7.68
C LEU A 53 -3.21 -6.80 -6.82
N LEU A 54 -2.15 -6.88 -6.00
CA LEU A 54 -1.92 -7.98 -5.07
C LEU A 54 -3.09 -8.25 -4.11
N SER A 55 -3.75 -7.19 -3.65
CA SER A 55 -4.86 -7.33 -2.71
C SER A 55 -6.20 -7.62 -3.43
N PRO A 56 -6.55 -6.93 -4.54
CA PRO A 56 -7.72 -7.29 -5.35
C PRO A 56 -7.65 -8.69 -5.99
N LEU A 57 -6.46 -9.25 -6.17
CA LEU A 57 -6.25 -10.60 -6.69
C LEU A 57 -7.03 -11.67 -5.91
N ARG A 58 -7.29 -11.44 -4.62
CA ARG A 58 -8.02 -12.37 -3.74
C ARG A 58 -9.55 -12.24 -3.83
N ALA A 59 -10.07 -11.29 -4.61
CA ALA A 59 -11.52 -11.10 -4.76
C ALA A 59 -12.18 -12.34 -5.35
N ALA A 60 -13.34 -12.74 -4.81
CA ALA A 60 -14.07 -13.92 -5.27
C ALA A 60 -14.64 -13.73 -6.69
N GLN A 61 -15.13 -12.53 -7.02
CA GLN A 61 -15.75 -12.24 -8.31
C GLN A 61 -14.73 -11.80 -9.36
N GLN A 62 -14.78 -12.41 -10.54
CA GLN A 62 -13.89 -12.09 -11.66
C GLN A 62 -14.12 -10.67 -12.21
N SER A 63 -15.37 -10.19 -12.23
CA SER A 63 -15.70 -8.82 -12.63
C SER A 63 -15.00 -7.77 -11.76
N SER A 64 -14.91 -8.01 -10.45
CA SER A 64 -14.20 -7.13 -9.52
C SER A 64 -12.69 -7.08 -9.79
N ARG A 65 -12.10 -8.21 -10.21
CA ARG A 65 -10.67 -8.28 -10.57
C ARG A 65 -10.38 -7.47 -11.83
N PHE A 66 -11.22 -7.59 -12.86
CA PHE A 66 -11.10 -6.77 -14.08
C PHE A 66 -11.35 -5.29 -13.81
N ALA A 67 -12.34 -4.94 -12.99
CA ALA A 67 -12.58 -3.56 -12.59
C ALA A 67 -11.38 -2.97 -11.83
N ALA A 68 -10.75 -3.75 -10.94
CA ALA A 68 -9.54 -3.32 -10.24
C ALA A 68 -8.36 -3.14 -11.20
N ALA A 69 -8.19 -4.04 -12.18
CA ALA A 69 -7.17 -3.90 -13.23
C ALA A 69 -7.40 -2.65 -14.10
N GLY A 70 -8.65 -2.38 -14.50
CA GLY A 70 -9.02 -1.16 -15.21
C GLY A 70 -8.73 0.11 -14.40
N LEU A 71 -9.06 0.10 -13.10
CA LEU A 71 -8.73 1.21 -12.21
C LEU A 71 -7.22 1.37 -12.03
N ALA A 72 -6.45 0.28 -11.96
CA ALA A 72 -4.99 0.35 -11.90
C ALA A 72 -4.40 1.01 -13.15
N VAL A 73 -4.92 0.67 -14.34
CA VAL A 73 -4.55 1.34 -15.60
C VAL A 73 -4.91 2.83 -15.56
N ALA A 74 -6.13 3.17 -15.14
CA ALA A 74 -6.55 4.57 -15.03
C ALA A 74 -5.66 5.35 -14.06
N VAL A 75 -5.36 4.81 -12.88
CA VAL A 75 -4.47 5.42 -11.89
C VAL A 75 -3.06 5.62 -12.44
N ALA A 76 -2.54 4.66 -13.21
CA ALA A 76 -1.23 4.77 -13.84
C ALA A 76 -1.16 5.89 -14.87
N LEU A 77 -2.14 5.94 -15.79
CA LEU A 77 -2.20 6.95 -16.82
C LEU A 77 -2.42 8.35 -16.25
N ILE A 78 -3.38 8.49 -15.33
CA ILE A 78 -3.68 9.77 -14.69
C ILE A 78 -2.48 10.24 -13.86
N GLY A 79 -1.88 9.37 -13.05
CA GLY A 79 -0.70 9.72 -12.27
C GLY A 79 0.43 10.21 -13.15
N PHE A 80 0.77 9.44 -14.19
CA PHE A 80 1.87 9.77 -15.11
C PHE A 80 1.62 11.07 -15.91
N LEU A 81 0.40 11.27 -16.42
CA LEU A 81 0.07 12.47 -17.21
C LEU A 81 -0.01 13.74 -16.36
N LEU A 82 -0.45 13.63 -15.10
CA LEU A 82 -0.59 14.79 -14.21
C LEU A 82 0.68 15.11 -13.43
N GLY A 83 1.62 14.16 -13.30
CA GLY A 83 2.89 14.35 -12.60
C GLY A 83 3.65 15.61 -13.01
N PRO A 84 3.89 15.85 -14.32
CA PRO A 84 4.60 17.05 -14.79
C PRO A 84 3.85 18.37 -14.56
N ILE A 85 2.53 18.32 -14.33
CA ILE A 85 1.69 19.51 -14.11
C ILE A 85 1.82 19.99 -12.64
N GLY A 86 2.19 19.08 -11.74
CA GLY A 86 2.44 19.39 -10.34
C GLY A 86 1.22 19.22 -9.41
N PRO A 87 1.35 19.66 -8.13
CA PRO A 87 0.43 19.29 -7.05
C PRO A 87 -1.03 19.69 -7.27
N VAL A 88 -1.28 20.82 -7.93
CA VAL A 88 -2.62 21.35 -8.19
C VAL A 88 -3.45 20.37 -9.03
N ALA A 89 -2.84 19.70 -10.00
CA ALA A 89 -3.50 18.67 -10.80
C ALA A 89 -3.58 17.33 -10.07
N ILE A 90 -2.60 17.02 -9.22
CA ILE A 90 -2.54 15.78 -8.44
C ILE A 90 -3.66 15.73 -7.38
N PHE A 91 -4.02 16.83 -6.72
CA PHE A 91 -5.04 16.81 -5.66
C PHE A 91 -6.43 16.30 -6.10
N PRO A 92 -7.05 16.82 -7.18
CA PRO A 92 -8.31 16.25 -7.68
C PRO A 92 -8.20 14.76 -8.03
N ALA A 93 -7.08 14.35 -8.61
CA ALA A 93 -6.84 12.97 -8.98
C ALA A 93 -6.68 12.05 -7.77
N LEU A 94 -6.00 12.51 -6.71
CA LEU A 94 -5.92 11.81 -5.42
C LEU A 94 -7.29 11.62 -4.79
N ILE A 95 -8.15 12.64 -4.83
CA ILE A 95 -9.52 12.55 -4.33
C ILE A 95 -10.30 11.49 -5.12
N ALA A 96 -10.24 11.55 -6.45
CA ALA A 96 -10.92 10.59 -7.32
C ALA A 96 -10.43 9.15 -7.09
N ALA A 97 -9.11 8.94 -7.02
CA ALA A 97 -8.52 7.63 -6.75
C ALA A 97 -8.89 7.09 -5.36
N SER A 98 -8.96 7.97 -4.34
CA SER A 98 -9.36 7.61 -2.98
C SER A 98 -10.84 7.21 -2.89
N LEU A 99 -11.71 7.96 -3.56
CA LEU A 99 -13.14 7.65 -3.64
C LEU A 99 -13.37 6.34 -4.40
N ALA A 100 -12.72 6.16 -5.55
CA ALA A 100 -12.81 4.94 -6.35
C ALA A 100 -12.33 3.71 -5.55
N GLN A 101 -11.22 3.83 -4.82
CA GLN A 101 -10.70 2.76 -3.96
C GLN A 101 -11.73 2.27 -2.94
N ALA A 102 -12.54 3.16 -2.37
CA ALA A 102 -13.50 2.79 -1.33
C ALA A 102 -14.62 1.85 -1.79
N PHE A 103 -14.81 1.71 -3.11
CA PHE A 103 -15.76 0.74 -3.68
C PHE A 103 -15.20 -0.68 -3.78
N PHE A 104 -13.87 -0.85 -3.67
CA PHE A 104 -13.20 -2.14 -3.69
C PHE A 104 -12.98 -2.64 -2.26
N ARG A 105 -13.96 -3.41 -1.73
CA ARG A 105 -13.91 -3.99 -0.37
C ARG A 105 -14.34 -5.45 -0.35
N LEU A 106 -13.84 -6.18 0.64
CA LEU A 106 -14.31 -7.51 1.06
C LEU A 106 -14.48 -7.50 2.59
N GLY A 107 -15.72 -7.66 3.05
CA GLY A 107 -16.08 -7.49 4.46
C GLY A 107 -15.71 -6.09 4.96
N GLU A 108 -14.96 -6.02 6.05
CA GLU A 108 -14.47 -4.76 6.63
C GLU A 108 -13.18 -4.23 5.99
N PHE A 109 -12.55 -5.01 5.10
CA PHE A 109 -11.24 -4.68 4.52
C PHE A 109 -11.38 -4.08 3.13
N ALA A 110 -10.60 -3.05 2.83
CA ALA A 110 -10.43 -2.58 1.46
C ALA A 110 -9.58 -3.60 0.69
N THR A 111 -10.10 -4.11 -0.42
CA THR A 111 -9.34 -5.00 -1.31
C THR A 111 -8.35 -4.24 -2.13
N MET A 112 -8.55 -2.96 -2.38
CA MET A 112 -7.56 -2.09 -2.97
C MET A 112 -7.12 -1.10 -1.90
N THR A 113 -5.82 -1.04 -1.60
CA THR A 113 -5.30 -0.26 -0.46
C THR A 113 -4.24 0.76 -0.85
N ARG A 114 -3.90 0.85 -2.15
CA ARG A 114 -2.73 1.60 -2.62
C ARG A 114 -3.02 2.53 -3.80
N ALA A 115 -4.27 2.76 -4.19
CA ALA A 115 -4.58 3.60 -5.35
C ALA A 115 -4.01 5.03 -5.23
N PRO A 116 -4.16 5.75 -4.10
CA PRO A 116 -3.61 7.10 -3.98
C PRO A 116 -2.08 7.14 -4.00
N VAL A 117 -1.41 6.20 -3.32
CA VAL A 117 0.06 6.15 -3.33
C VAL A 117 0.61 5.72 -4.68
N ASN A 118 -0.07 4.81 -5.38
CA ASN A 118 0.33 4.42 -6.72
C ASN A 118 0.16 5.56 -7.73
N LEU A 119 -0.87 6.39 -7.56
CA LEU A 119 -1.03 7.61 -8.35
C LEU A 119 0.20 8.51 -8.22
N LEU A 120 0.69 8.74 -6.99
CA LEU A 120 1.92 9.48 -6.76
C LEU A 120 3.16 8.77 -7.31
N ALA A 121 3.24 7.44 -7.19
CA ALA A 121 4.37 6.69 -7.72
C ALA A 121 4.47 6.83 -9.25
N PHE A 122 3.34 6.85 -9.96
CA PHE A 122 3.30 7.11 -11.40
C PHE A 122 3.54 8.57 -11.76
N ALA A 123 3.10 9.52 -10.93
CA ALA A 123 3.43 10.93 -11.07
C ALA A 123 4.95 11.16 -10.94
N ALA A 124 5.60 10.52 -9.97
CA ALA A 124 7.04 10.57 -9.82
C ALA A 124 7.78 9.87 -10.98
N LEU A 125 7.23 8.78 -11.53
CA LEU A 125 7.82 8.13 -12.70
C LEU A 125 7.84 9.05 -13.94
N ALA A 126 6.91 10.00 -14.04
CA ALA A 126 6.91 10.99 -15.13
C ALA A 126 8.11 11.95 -15.09
N THR A 127 8.78 12.07 -13.94
CA THR A 127 9.96 12.94 -13.78
C THR A 127 11.28 12.20 -14.00
N THR A 128 11.26 10.88 -14.22
CA THR A 128 12.49 10.06 -14.40
C THR A 128 12.88 9.85 -15.86
N GLY A 129 12.28 10.58 -16.80
CA GLY A 129 12.50 10.41 -18.24
C GLY A 129 11.83 9.16 -18.83
N ALA A 130 10.91 8.52 -18.10
CA ALA A 130 10.10 7.44 -18.66
C ALA A 130 9.16 7.96 -19.76
N GLU A 131 8.92 7.14 -20.77
CA GLU A 131 7.98 7.46 -21.86
C GLU A 131 6.59 6.86 -21.58
N LEU A 132 5.54 7.51 -22.09
CA LEU A 132 4.15 7.07 -21.88
C LEU A 132 3.91 5.61 -22.28
N TRP A 133 4.49 5.17 -23.41
CA TRP A 133 4.30 3.79 -23.88
C TRP A 133 4.94 2.76 -22.93
N GLN A 134 6.05 3.10 -22.26
CA GLN A 134 6.71 2.24 -21.26
C GLN A 134 5.79 2.06 -20.06
N VAL A 135 5.13 3.14 -19.63
CA VAL A 135 4.17 3.11 -18.52
C VAL A 135 2.93 2.31 -18.89
N VAL A 136 2.34 2.56 -20.05
CA VAL A 136 1.17 1.79 -20.55
C VAL A 136 1.51 0.31 -20.64
N LEU A 137 2.59 -0.05 -21.32
CA LEU A 137 2.99 -1.43 -21.54
C LEU A 137 3.30 -2.14 -20.21
N GLY A 138 4.08 -1.51 -19.33
CA GLY A 138 4.39 -2.05 -18.02
C GLY A 138 3.13 -2.29 -17.18
N THR A 139 2.21 -1.34 -17.18
CA THR A 139 0.93 -1.45 -16.47
C THR A 139 0.08 -2.60 -17.01
N LEU A 140 -0.01 -2.74 -18.34
CA LEU A 140 -0.72 -3.85 -18.97
C LEU A 140 -0.09 -5.21 -18.65
N ILE A 141 1.24 -5.31 -18.64
CA ILE A 141 1.96 -6.54 -18.24
C ILE A 141 1.64 -6.87 -16.78
N GLY A 142 1.74 -5.90 -15.87
CA GLY A 142 1.45 -6.11 -14.44
C GLY A 142 0.00 -6.52 -14.20
N ALA A 143 -0.95 -5.90 -14.90
CA ALA A 143 -2.36 -6.25 -14.84
C ALA A 143 -2.64 -7.66 -15.41
N ALA A 144 -2.09 -7.99 -16.58
CA ALA A 144 -2.25 -9.30 -17.19
C ALA A 144 -1.65 -10.42 -16.33
N PHE A 145 -0.45 -10.21 -15.80
CA PHE A 145 0.20 -11.14 -14.89
C PHE A 145 -0.64 -11.38 -13.63
N THR A 146 -1.10 -10.33 -12.96
CA THR A 146 -1.91 -10.47 -11.75
C THR A 146 -3.26 -11.12 -12.02
N LEU A 147 -3.93 -10.80 -13.12
CA LEU A 147 -5.16 -11.49 -13.53
C LEU A 147 -4.93 -12.96 -13.85
N GLY A 148 -3.81 -13.30 -14.50
CA GLY A 148 -3.42 -14.68 -14.75
C GLY A 148 -3.16 -15.45 -13.46
N LEU A 149 -2.37 -14.87 -12.56
CA LEU A 149 -2.07 -15.43 -11.25
C LEU A 149 -3.34 -15.59 -10.38
N ALA A 150 -4.31 -14.69 -10.51
CA ALA A 150 -5.61 -14.77 -9.81
C ALA A 150 -6.42 -16.01 -10.21
N ARG A 151 -6.19 -16.60 -11.40
CA ARG A 151 -6.84 -17.86 -11.82
C ARG A 151 -6.23 -19.09 -11.14
N LEU A 152 -4.98 -18.99 -10.70
CA LEU A 152 -4.24 -20.09 -10.08
C LEU A 152 -4.37 -20.11 -8.55
N LEU A 153 -4.73 -18.97 -7.96
CA LEU A 153 -4.86 -18.82 -6.51
C LEU A 153 -6.32 -18.98 -6.07
N PRO A 154 -6.57 -19.67 -4.95
CA PRO A 154 -7.91 -19.78 -4.39
C PRO A 154 -8.46 -18.39 -4.01
N PRO A 155 -9.76 -18.14 -4.19
CA PRO A 155 -10.40 -16.91 -3.74
C PRO A 155 -10.33 -16.80 -2.21
N SER A 156 -10.44 -15.57 -1.69
CA SER A 156 -10.50 -15.36 -0.24
C SER A 156 -11.80 -15.90 0.35
N ASP A 157 -11.72 -16.57 1.50
CA ASP A 157 -12.87 -16.99 2.30
C ASP A 157 -13.52 -15.83 3.09
N LEU A 158 -13.16 -14.57 2.78
CA LEU A 158 -13.70 -13.42 3.49
C LEU A 158 -15.15 -13.17 3.05
N PRO A 159 -16.05 -12.85 3.99
CA PRO A 159 -17.45 -12.62 3.66
C PRO A 159 -17.61 -11.42 2.71
N PRO A 160 -18.68 -11.41 1.89
CA PRO A 160 -19.00 -10.29 1.02
C PRO A 160 -19.22 -9.01 1.84
N THR A 161 -18.95 -7.86 1.21
CA THR A 161 -19.04 -6.54 1.86
C THR A 161 -20.48 -6.24 2.30
N THR A 162 -20.67 -6.03 3.60
CA THR A 162 -21.96 -5.70 4.21
C THR A 162 -22.25 -4.20 4.29
N GLY A 163 -21.24 -3.35 4.07
CA GLY A 163 -21.37 -1.90 4.19
C GLY A 163 -22.18 -1.24 3.06
N THR A 164 -23.03 -0.29 3.43
CA THR A 164 -23.84 0.54 2.54
C THR A 164 -22.99 1.43 1.64
N VAL A 165 -23.53 1.88 0.49
CA VAL A 165 -22.85 2.82 -0.42
C VAL A 165 -22.41 4.08 0.34
N ARG A 166 -23.25 4.57 1.25
CA ARG A 166 -22.95 5.75 2.07
C ARG A 166 -21.73 5.53 2.97
N GLU A 167 -21.60 4.38 3.61
CA GLU A 167 -20.43 4.08 4.45
C GLU A 167 -19.15 4.00 3.62
N ARG A 168 -19.23 3.42 2.42
CA ARG A 168 -18.11 3.39 1.48
C ARG A 168 -17.69 4.79 1.07
N LEU A 169 -18.64 5.67 0.75
CA LEU A 169 -18.36 7.06 0.44
C LEU A 169 -17.70 7.81 1.60
N VAL A 170 -18.16 7.58 2.85
CA VAL A 170 -17.52 8.19 4.02
C VAL A 170 -16.09 7.69 4.20
N ASP A 171 -15.83 6.39 4.02
CA ASP A 171 -14.47 5.87 4.11
C ASP A 171 -13.57 6.37 2.97
N GLY A 172 -14.12 6.50 1.76
CA GLY A 172 -13.45 7.14 0.64
C GLY A 172 -13.14 8.61 0.90
N LEU A 173 -14.04 9.34 1.56
CA LEU A 173 -13.82 10.73 1.95
C LEU A 173 -12.73 10.85 3.02
N VAL A 174 -12.73 9.97 4.03
CA VAL A 174 -11.65 9.91 5.04
C VAL A 174 -10.30 9.66 4.37
N LEU A 175 -10.25 8.71 3.43
CA LEU A 175 -9.04 8.43 2.66
C LEU A 175 -8.63 9.65 1.80
N ALA A 176 -9.58 10.29 1.12
CA ALA A 176 -9.31 11.44 0.26
C ALA A 176 -8.78 12.64 1.05
N VAL A 177 -9.45 12.99 2.17
CA VAL A 177 -9.03 14.09 3.04
C VAL A 177 -7.62 13.82 3.57
N GLY A 178 -7.38 12.63 4.14
CA GLY A 178 -6.05 12.32 4.67
C GLY A 178 -4.97 12.24 3.59
N ALA A 179 -5.29 11.73 2.39
CA ALA A 179 -4.36 11.72 1.27
C ALA A 179 -3.96 13.13 0.83
N VAL A 180 -4.95 14.01 0.65
CA VAL A 180 -4.71 15.42 0.31
C VAL A 180 -3.95 16.13 1.43
N THR A 181 -4.29 15.90 2.70
CA THR A 181 -3.56 16.49 3.84
C THR A 181 -2.11 16.03 3.87
N ILE A 182 -1.84 14.73 3.70
CA ILE A 182 -0.47 14.21 3.72
C ILE A 182 0.35 14.78 2.56
N VAL A 183 -0.21 14.80 1.35
CA VAL A 183 0.50 15.32 0.19
C VAL A 183 0.67 16.83 0.28
N GLY A 184 -0.37 17.57 0.68
CA GLY A 184 -0.29 19.02 0.83
C GLY A 184 0.70 19.46 1.92
N LEU A 185 0.74 18.77 3.07
CA LEU A 185 1.76 19.03 4.08
C LEU A 185 3.16 18.59 3.61
N GLY A 186 3.23 17.50 2.85
CA GLY A 186 4.47 17.02 2.26
C GLY A 186 5.11 18.05 1.33
N GLU A 187 4.31 18.63 0.44
CA GLU A 187 4.73 19.71 -0.47
C GLU A 187 5.06 21.00 0.30
N LEU A 188 4.27 21.36 1.32
CA LEU A 188 4.50 22.59 2.10
C LEU A 188 5.79 22.54 2.94
N LEU A 189 6.17 21.35 3.40
CA LEU A 189 7.32 21.13 4.28
C LEU A 189 8.53 20.54 3.55
N ASP A 190 8.45 20.40 2.21
CA ASP A 190 9.45 19.69 1.39
C ASP A 190 9.80 18.30 1.95
N PHE A 191 8.80 17.57 2.47
CA PHE A 191 9.02 16.33 3.19
C PHE A 191 9.29 15.15 2.22
N PRO A 192 10.49 14.54 2.25
CA PRO A 192 10.90 13.56 1.23
C PRO A 192 10.20 12.20 1.37
N PHE A 193 9.54 11.92 2.50
CA PHE A 193 8.91 10.63 2.79
C PHE A 193 7.38 10.64 2.61
N THR A 194 6.84 11.61 1.87
CA THR A 194 5.40 11.78 1.62
C THR A 194 4.74 10.52 1.05
N GLY A 195 5.38 9.83 0.10
CA GLY A 195 4.86 8.56 -0.45
C GLY A 195 4.76 7.45 0.61
N TRP A 196 5.68 7.41 1.57
CA TRP A 196 5.66 6.42 2.66
C TRP A 196 4.60 6.74 3.71
N ALA A 197 4.41 8.02 4.03
CA ALA A 197 3.32 8.50 4.88
C ALA A 197 1.97 8.11 4.26
N LEU A 198 1.79 8.40 2.96
CA LEU A 198 0.56 8.08 2.25
C LEU A 198 0.28 6.58 2.18
N LEU A 199 1.29 5.76 1.87
CA LEU A 199 1.16 4.30 1.91
C LEU A 199 0.71 3.82 3.29
N SER A 200 1.34 4.32 4.34
CA SER A 200 1.05 3.90 5.72
C SER A 200 -0.34 4.32 6.14
N PHE A 201 -0.76 5.55 5.81
CA PHE A 201 -2.10 6.04 6.03
C PHE A 201 -3.14 5.17 5.31
N ALA A 202 -2.95 4.91 4.01
CA ALA A 202 -3.87 4.11 3.20
C ALA A 202 -4.01 2.68 3.76
N MET A 203 -2.91 2.09 4.23
CA MET A 203 -2.91 0.78 4.88
C MET A 203 -3.62 0.81 6.25
N ILE A 204 -3.51 1.89 7.03
CA ILE A 204 -4.21 2.03 8.32
C ILE A 204 -5.72 2.18 8.09
N VAL A 205 -6.16 3.02 7.17
CA VAL A 205 -7.59 3.26 6.91
C VAL A 205 -8.27 2.15 6.10
N SER A 206 -7.48 1.20 5.57
CA SER A 206 -8.00 0.03 4.84
C SER A 206 -8.83 -0.93 5.69
N VAL A 207 -8.80 -0.81 7.02
CA VAL A 207 -9.62 -1.61 7.94
C VAL A 207 -10.80 -0.82 8.49
N GLY A 208 -11.81 -1.54 9.01
CA GLY A 208 -12.94 -0.95 9.72
C GLY A 208 -12.50 0.00 10.85
N GLY A 209 -13.30 1.04 11.10
CA GLY A 209 -12.98 2.14 12.00
C GLY A 209 -12.48 1.70 13.38
N ASP A 210 -13.13 0.69 13.97
CA ASP A 210 -12.82 0.17 15.30
C ASP A 210 -11.43 -0.48 15.39
N ARG A 211 -10.88 -0.90 14.25
CA ARG A 211 -9.57 -1.56 14.16
C ARG A 211 -8.45 -0.63 13.71
N ARG A 212 -8.75 0.62 13.36
CA ARG A 212 -7.74 1.58 12.86
C ARG A 212 -6.70 1.92 13.92
N THR A 213 -7.09 2.12 15.17
CA THR A 213 -6.13 2.41 16.26
C THR A 213 -5.16 1.26 16.48
N ALA A 214 -5.68 0.03 16.58
CA ALA A 214 -4.86 -1.18 16.68
C ALA A 214 -3.89 -1.30 15.49
N ARG A 215 -4.41 -1.06 14.27
CA ARG A 215 -3.61 -1.07 13.03
C ARG A 215 -2.52 0.01 13.02
N SER A 216 -2.80 1.20 13.57
CA SER A 216 -1.81 2.27 13.72
C SER A 216 -0.67 1.84 14.65
N VAL A 217 -1.00 1.25 15.80
CA VAL A 217 0.00 0.76 16.77
C VAL A 217 0.88 -0.32 16.13
N ASP A 218 0.28 -1.31 15.47
CA ASP A 218 1.03 -2.36 14.75
C ASP A 218 1.98 -1.76 13.70
N ARG A 219 1.51 -0.75 12.95
CA ARG A 219 2.28 -0.11 11.89
C ARG A 219 3.48 0.65 12.47
N VAL A 220 3.25 1.47 13.49
CA VAL A 220 4.30 2.24 14.17
C VAL A 220 5.33 1.30 14.79
N ALA A 221 4.90 0.34 15.60
CA ALA A 221 5.79 -0.60 16.27
C ALA A 221 6.60 -1.44 15.26
N GLY A 222 5.94 -1.98 14.23
CA GLY A 222 6.62 -2.74 13.18
C GLY A 222 7.62 -1.89 12.40
N THR A 223 7.31 -0.63 12.09
CA THR A 223 8.27 0.26 11.42
C THR A 223 9.45 0.61 12.30
N ILE A 224 9.26 0.87 13.60
CA ILE A 224 10.37 1.12 14.54
C ILE A 224 11.30 -0.09 14.59
N VAL A 225 10.76 -1.29 14.85
CA VAL A 225 11.56 -2.52 14.93
C VAL A 225 12.27 -2.78 13.59
N GLY A 226 11.55 -2.62 12.48
CA GLY A 226 12.10 -2.81 11.15
C GLY A 226 13.20 -1.80 10.78
N ALA A 227 13.07 -0.55 11.20
CA ALA A 227 14.10 0.47 11.03
C ALA A 227 15.36 0.13 11.83
N LEU A 228 15.21 -0.29 13.09
CA LEU A 228 16.33 -0.74 13.92
C LEU A 228 17.08 -1.92 13.29
N ILE A 229 16.35 -2.91 12.75
CA ILE A 229 16.93 -4.05 12.03
C ILE A 229 17.72 -3.55 10.80
N ALA A 230 17.13 -2.68 9.99
CA ALA A 230 17.78 -2.16 8.80
C ALA A 230 19.06 -1.39 9.12
N THR A 231 19.00 -0.49 10.11
CA THR A 231 20.17 0.28 10.56
C THR A 231 21.26 -0.66 11.08
N ALA A 232 20.94 -1.64 11.92
CA ALA A 232 21.93 -2.60 12.41
C ALA A 232 22.59 -3.39 11.26
N VAL A 233 21.78 -3.86 10.31
CA VAL A 233 22.26 -4.66 9.17
C VAL A 233 23.05 -3.83 8.16
N SER A 234 22.78 -2.52 8.04
CA SER A 234 23.51 -1.65 7.11
C SER A 234 25.01 -1.51 7.44
N PHE A 235 25.43 -1.83 8.67
CA PHE A 235 26.84 -1.86 9.05
C PHE A 235 27.55 -3.15 8.63
N ALA A 236 26.82 -4.16 8.15
CA ALA A 236 27.42 -5.39 7.66
C ALA A 236 28.03 -5.18 6.26
N PRO A 237 29.15 -5.85 5.94
CA PRO A 237 29.74 -5.75 4.61
C PRO A 237 28.81 -6.31 3.53
N ALA A 238 28.95 -5.83 2.30
CA ALA A 238 28.29 -6.46 1.17
C ALA A 238 28.69 -7.95 1.06
N PRO A 239 27.77 -8.87 0.71
CA PRO A 239 26.41 -8.65 0.21
C PRO A 239 25.30 -8.76 1.30
N TRP A 240 25.64 -8.77 2.59
CA TRP A 240 24.70 -9.08 3.66
C TRP A 240 23.44 -8.21 3.70
N PRO A 241 23.51 -6.87 3.51
CA PRO A 241 22.32 -6.03 3.46
C PRO A 241 21.29 -6.48 2.43
N LEU A 242 21.73 -6.87 1.23
CA LEU A 242 20.85 -7.31 0.15
C LEU A 242 20.22 -8.68 0.44
N ILE A 243 21.00 -9.61 1.01
CA ILE A 243 20.50 -10.93 1.42
C ILE A 243 19.40 -10.77 2.48
N VAL A 244 19.67 -9.96 3.51
CA VAL A 244 18.69 -9.70 4.56
C VAL A 244 17.46 -8.99 4.00
N ALA A 245 17.63 -8.05 3.07
CA ALA A 245 16.51 -7.40 2.42
C ALA A 245 15.62 -8.38 1.66
N ALA A 246 16.22 -9.31 0.91
CA ALA A 246 15.50 -10.35 0.18
C ALA A 246 14.75 -11.30 1.11
N LEU A 247 15.39 -11.73 2.21
CA LEU A 247 14.75 -12.56 3.24
C LEU A 247 13.60 -11.83 3.92
N CYS A 248 13.79 -10.56 4.29
CA CYS A 248 12.74 -9.72 4.85
C CYS A 248 11.58 -9.53 3.86
N GLY A 249 11.88 -9.33 2.58
CA GLY A 249 10.87 -9.24 1.52
C GLY A 249 10.03 -10.52 1.46
N LEU A 250 10.68 -11.69 1.43
CA LEU A 250 10.03 -12.99 1.43
C LEU A 250 9.15 -13.19 2.68
N LEU A 251 9.71 -12.92 3.87
CA LEU A 251 9.00 -13.04 5.14
C LEU A 251 7.81 -12.10 5.21
N SER A 252 7.94 -10.86 4.72
CA SER A 252 6.82 -9.91 4.67
C SER A 252 5.64 -10.50 3.87
N VAL A 253 5.90 -11.09 2.71
CA VAL A 253 4.87 -11.74 1.89
C VAL A 253 4.25 -12.94 2.62
N ALA A 254 5.08 -13.77 3.26
CA ALA A 254 4.60 -14.94 4.00
C ALA A 254 3.68 -14.57 5.17
N TYR A 255 4.09 -13.62 6.02
CA TYR A 255 3.28 -13.17 7.15
C TYR A 255 2.02 -12.41 6.72
N LEU A 256 2.07 -11.67 5.61
CA LEU A 256 0.87 -11.04 5.03
C LEU A 256 -0.17 -12.09 4.60
N ARG A 257 0.27 -13.25 4.10
CA ARG A 257 -0.65 -14.36 3.77
C ARG A 257 -1.25 -15.01 5.02
N GLN A 258 -0.49 -15.10 6.10
CA GLN A 258 -0.97 -15.66 7.37
C GLN A 258 -1.86 -14.69 8.17
N GLY A 259 -1.92 -13.41 7.77
CA GLY A 259 -2.71 -12.40 8.46
C GLY A 259 -2.01 -11.76 9.67
N SER A 260 -0.73 -12.10 9.92
CA SER A 260 0.08 -11.51 10.98
C SER A 260 0.63 -10.16 10.55
N TYR A 261 -0.21 -9.12 10.64
CA TYR A 261 0.11 -7.80 10.10
C TYR A 261 1.31 -7.13 10.78
N ALA A 262 1.39 -7.15 12.11
CA ALA A 262 2.49 -6.55 12.85
C ALA A 262 3.85 -7.11 12.39
N VAL A 263 3.94 -8.43 12.24
CA VAL A 263 5.16 -9.11 11.77
C VAL A 263 5.43 -8.81 10.29
N PHE A 264 4.39 -8.77 9.46
CA PHE A 264 4.49 -8.31 8.07
C PHE A 264 5.14 -6.93 7.96
N VAL A 265 4.69 -5.93 8.74
CA VAL A 265 5.24 -4.56 8.70
C VAL A 265 6.68 -4.54 9.20
N THR A 266 6.97 -5.34 10.22
CA THR A 266 8.30 -5.48 10.80
C THR A 266 9.33 -5.90 9.76
N PHE A 267 8.98 -6.85 8.88
CA PHE A 267 9.86 -7.28 7.79
C PHE A 267 9.75 -6.43 6.52
N LEU A 268 8.61 -5.78 6.27
CA LEU A 268 8.47 -4.89 5.11
C LEU A 268 9.45 -3.71 5.17
N THR A 269 9.58 -3.09 6.34
CA THR A 269 10.39 -1.89 6.52
C THR A 269 11.87 -2.12 6.17
N PRO A 270 12.58 -3.12 6.74
CA PRO A 270 13.97 -3.40 6.39
C PRO A 270 14.13 -3.90 4.95
N ALA A 271 13.17 -4.66 4.42
CA ALA A 271 13.20 -5.07 3.02
C ALA A 271 13.30 -3.87 2.07
N VAL A 272 12.56 -2.79 2.35
CA VAL A 272 12.58 -1.57 1.53
C VAL A 272 13.74 -0.65 1.91
N LEU A 273 14.13 -0.54 3.18
CA LEU A 273 15.24 0.32 3.60
C LEU A 273 16.58 -0.15 3.03
N LEU A 274 16.82 -1.46 3.04
CA LEU A 274 18.08 -2.06 2.59
C LEU A 274 18.18 -2.19 1.06
N THR A 275 17.09 -1.92 0.32
CA THR A 275 17.06 -1.98 -1.16
C THR A 275 16.85 -0.62 -1.82
N SER A 276 16.48 0.42 -1.07
CA SER A 276 16.36 1.75 -1.63
C SER A 276 17.74 2.37 -1.84
N SER A 277 18.09 2.65 -3.08
CA SER A 277 19.16 3.58 -3.42
C SER A 277 18.69 5.00 -3.11
N ASN A 278 19.12 5.56 -1.97
CA ASN A 278 18.82 6.93 -1.59
C ASN A 278 20.11 7.63 -1.18
N GLU A 279 20.12 8.96 -1.27
CA GLU A 279 21.22 9.81 -0.80
C GLU A 279 21.35 9.83 0.73
N PHE A 280 20.28 9.41 1.44
CA PHE A 280 20.23 9.32 2.89
C PHE A 280 20.92 8.06 3.40
N ASP A 281 21.63 8.20 4.52
CA ASP A 281 22.10 7.04 5.27
C ASP A 281 20.93 6.21 5.84
N ALA A 282 21.21 4.96 6.25
CA ALA A 282 20.19 4.03 6.72
C ALA A 282 19.46 4.50 8.00
N LEU A 283 20.12 5.30 8.85
CA LEU A 283 19.54 5.82 10.08
C LEU A 283 18.58 6.96 9.78
N GLN A 284 19.00 7.97 9.02
CA GLN A 284 18.18 9.09 8.57
C GLN A 284 16.95 8.60 7.82
N LEU A 285 17.15 7.65 6.90
CA LEU A 285 16.05 7.03 6.17
C LEU A 285 15.11 6.25 7.10
N GLY A 286 15.65 5.57 8.12
CA GLY A 286 14.86 4.89 9.15
C GLY A 286 14.00 5.86 9.96
N VAL A 287 14.62 6.93 10.48
CA VAL A 287 13.95 7.98 11.27
C VAL A 287 12.84 8.63 10.45
N GLY A 288 13.12 9.07 9.23
CA GLY A 288 12.14 9.72 8.37
C GLY A 288 10.95 8.83 8.03
N ARG A 289 11.15 7.51 7.88
CA ARG A 289 10.04 6.55 7.71
C ARG A 289 9.23 6.34 8.98
N VAL A 290 9.85 6.38 10.16
CA VAL A 290 9.13 6.34 11.44
C VAL A 290 8.28 7.61 11.60
N GLU A 291 8.83 8.78 11.33
CA GLU A 291 8.10 10.06 11.36
C GLU A 291 6.92 10.06 10.38
N ALA A 292 7.13 9.61 9.15
CA ALA A 292 6.07 9.46 8.15
C ALA A 292 4.93 8.54 8.63
N VAL A 293 5.27 7.43 9.29
CA VAL A 293 4.26 6.50 9.84
C VAL A 293 3.53 7.10 11.04
N LEU A 294 4.23 7.84 11.91
CA LEU A 294 3.62 8.54 13.04
C LEU A 294 2.64 9.62 12.56
N ALA A 295 3.04 10.45 11.59
CA ALA A 295 2.17 11.45 10.99
C ALA A 295 0.92 10.81 10.37
N ALA A 296 1.10 9.73 9.60
CA ALA A 296 0.01 8.97 9.02
C ALA A 296 -0.95 8.39 10.09
N ALA A 297 -0.40 7.86 11.19
CA ALA A 297 -1.18 7.31 12.29
C ALA A 297 -2.01 8.39 13.01
N VAL A 298 -1.41 9.55 13.28
CA VAL A 298 -2.09 10.70 13.90
C VAL A 298 -3.25 11.16 13.01
N ILE A 299 -2.99 11.40 11.71
CA ILE A 299 -4.01 11.82 10.76
C ILE A 299 -5.15 10.80 10.68
N ALA A 300 -4.82 9.50 10.61
CA ALA A 300 -5.83 8.43 10.58
C ALA A 300 -6.72 8.41 11.83
N ILE A 301 -6.14 8.57 13.02
CA ILE A 301 -6.89 8.60 14.28
C ILE A 301 -7.79 9.84 14.34
N VAL A 302 -7.26 11.02 14.03
CA VAL A 302 -8.02 12.28 14.03
C VAL A 302 -9.20 12.22 13.05
N LEU A 303 -8.99 11.78 11.82
CA LEU A 303 -10.06 11.69 10.83
C LEU A 303 -11.10 10.62 11.19
N THR A 304 -10.67 9.51 11.78
CA THR A 304 -11.58 8.44 12.21
C THR A 304 -12.45 8.90 13.39
N THR A 305 -11.88 9.61 14.36
CA THR A 305 -12.65 10.14 15.49
C THR A 305 -13.60 11.26 15.05
N ALA A 306 -13.17 12.15 14.16
CA ALA A 306 -14.01 13.19 13.58
C ALA A 306 -15.20 12.59 12.79
N ALA A 307 -14.94 11.63 11.91
CA ALA A 307 -15.99 10.94 11.15
C ALA A 307 -16.98 10.21 12.09
N GLY A 308 -16.47 9.53 13.13
CA GLY A 308 -17.31 8.89 14.14
C GLY A 308 -18.17 9.87 14.93
N ALA A 309 -17.64 11.03 15.30
CA ALA A 309 -18.39 12.09 15.98
C ALA A 309 -19.50 12.68 15.10
N VAL A 310 -19.24 12.89 13.81
CA VAL A 310 -20.24 13.36 12.84
C VAL A 310 -21.36 12.34 12.66
N ARG A 311 -21.03 11.04 12.57
CA ARG A 311 -22.03 9.96 12.48
C ARG A 311 -22.94 9.95 13.71
N ARG A 312 -22.36 9.90 14.92
CA ARG A 312 -23.12 9.92 16.19
C ARG A 312 -24.05 11.13 16.32
N ARG A 313 -23.58 12.33 15.95
CA ARG A 313 -24.41 13.55 15.97
C ARG A 313 -25.59 13.48 15.00
N ARG A 314 -25.42 12.83 13.86
CA ARG A 314 -26.49 12.68 12.87
C ARG A 314 -27.51 11.65 13.30
N ASP A 315 -27.07 10.51 13.81
CA ASP A 315 -27.97 9.44 14.27
C ASP A 315 -28.82 9.91 15.47
N ALA A 316 -28.26 10.78 16.33
CA ALA A 316 -29.02 11.44 17.40
C ALA A 316 -30.07 12.45 16.90
N ARG A 317 -29.95 12.98 15.68
CA ARG A 317 -30.91 13.94 15.08
C ARG A 317 -32.00 13.29 14.25
N THR A 318 -31.78 12.06 13.80
CA THR A 318 -32.76 11.24 13.07
C THR A 318 -32.90 9.91 13.79
N PRO A 319 -33.58 9.86 14.96
CA PRO A 319 -33.90 8.60 15.60
C PRO A 319 -34.68 7.76 14.58
N SER A 320 -34.17 6.55 14.32
CA SER A 320 -34.88 5.58 13.51
C SER A 320 -36.20 5.24 14.23
N PRO A 321 -37.35 5.19 13.54
CA PRO A 321 -38.61 4.77 14.14
C PRO A 321 -38.55 3.33 14.65
#